data_AF-A0AAD7N365-F1
#
_entry.id   AF-A0AAD7N365-F1
#
_cell.length_a   1.000
_cell.length_b   1.000
_cell.length_c   1.000
_cell.angle_alpha   90.00
_cell.angle_beta   90.00
_cell.angle_gamma   90.00
#
_symmetry.space_group_name_H-M   'P 1'
#
loop_
_entity.id
_entity.type
_entity.pdbx_description
1 polymer ?
#
loop_
_entity_poly.entity_id
_entity_poly.type
_entity_poly.pdbx_seq_one_letter_code
_entity_poly.pdbx_strand_id
1 'polypeptide(L)'
;HYGQLDRVLVCNRPTTAPLCALSGQTRLLAVISPCQSTHGKDAALELMTHRGMGPAVVVDLQCVVAVVGRLQTRGSWNLVDRTGGLIWPEFFGDDDDAGGN
;
A
#
# COMPACT_ATOMS: atom_id res chain seq x y z
N HIS A 1 -6.57 6.42 -0.34
CA HIS A 1 -5.71 6.08 -1.50
C HIS A 1 -4.70 5.04 -1.04
N TYR A 2 -4.43 4.04 -1.87
CA TYR A 2 -3.46 2.99 -1.56
C TYR A 2 -2.28 3.05 -2.53
N GLY A 3 -1.14 2.55 -2.09
CA GLY A 3 0.08 2.46 -2.89
C GLY A 3 1.09 1.54 -2.24
N GLN A 4 2.11 1.18 -3.01
CA GLN A 4 3.24 0.41 -2.53
C GLN A 4 4.34 1.38 -2.10
N LEU A 5 4.82 1.23 -0.87
CA LEU A 5 6.03 1.91 -0.41
C LEU A 5 7.24 1.27 -1.10
N ASP A 6 7.92 2.03 -1.94
CA ASP A 6 9.10 1.55 -2.68
C ASP A 6 10.39 1.84 -1.93
N ARG A 7 10.48 3.04 -1.33
CA ARG A 7 11.67 3.48 -0.57
C ARG A 7 11.29 4.46 0.54
N VAL A 8 12.09 4.46 1.59
CA VAL A 8 12.12 5.53 2.59
C VAL A 8 13.40 6.32 2.41
N LEU A 9 13.29 7.62 2.20
CA LEU A 9 14.41 8.54 2.09
C LEU A 9 14.59 9.26 3.42
N VAL A 10 15.84 9.35 3.87
CA VAL A 10 16.20 10.10 5.08
C VAL A 10 16.83 11.42 4.66
N CYS A 11 16.14 12.52 4.91
CA CYS A 11 16.65 13.85 4.68
C CYS A 11 17.31 14.37 5.96
N ASN A 12 18.62 14.16 6.05
CA ASN A 12 19.47 14.73 7.09
C ASN A 12 19.88 16.15 6.67
N ARG A 13 19.42 17.18 7.39
CA ARG A 13 19.85 18.55 7.10
C ARG A 13 21.12 18.93 7.88
N PRO A 14 22.11 19.54 7.22
CA PRO A 14 23.17 20.24 7.92
C PRO A 14 22.61 21.50 8.58
N THR A 15 23.12 21.80 9.78
CA THR A 15 22.68 22.90 10.66
C THR A 15 22.93 24.31 10.07
N THR A 16 23.63 24.40 8.94
CA THR A 16 24.19 25.65 8.38
C THR A 16 23.46 26.23 7.17
N ALA A 17 22.35 25.62 6.71
CA ALA A 17 21.68 26.02 5.45
C ALA A 17 20.35 26.79 5.65
N PRO A 18 20.05 27.82 4.82
CA PRO A 18 19.07 28.89 5.07
C PRO A 18 17.57 28.52 4.96
N LEU A 19 17.18 27.24 4.95
CA LEU A 19 15.73 26.93 5.07
C LEU A 19 15.33 26.94 6.54
N CYS A 20 15.14 28.16 7.05
CA CYS A 20 14.87 28.49 8.45
C CYS A 20 13.64 27.78 9.07
N ALA A 21 12.71 27.25 8.27
CA ALA A 21 11.51 26.56 8.77
C ALA A 21 11.70 25.06 9.07
N LEU A 22 12.78 24.44 8.57
CA LEU A 22 13.02 22.99 8.68
C LEU A 22 14.42 22.66 9.25
N SER A 23 15.12 23.66 9.78
CA SER A 23 16.48 23.50 10.31
C SER A 23 16.50 22.55 11.52
N GLY A 24 17.50 21.67 11.58
CA GLY A 24 17.72 20.75 12.70
C GLY A 24 16.75 19.57 12.78
N GLN A 25 15.84 19.40 11.83
CA GLN A 25 14.86 18.30 11.85
C GLN A 25 15.20 17.25 10.79
N THR A 26 15.27 15.99 11.20
CA THR A 26 15.30 14.86 10.26
C THR A 26 13.90 14.67 9.69
N ARG A 27 13.79 14.62 8.37
CA ARG A 27 12.52 14.30 7.68
C ARG A 27 12.63 12.97 6.97
N LEU A 28 11.62 12.14 7.13
CA LEU A 28 11.48 10.88 6.41
C LEU A 28 10.49 11.11 5.28
N LEU A 29 10.90 10.79 4.05
CA LEU A 29 10.04 10.86 2.89
C LEU A 29 9.76 9.45 2.38
N ALA A 30 8.53 9.18 2.02
CA ALA A 30 8.10 7.93 1.41
C ALA A 30 8.03 8.11 -0.12
N VAL A 31 8.73 7.24 -0.85
CA VAL A 31 8.52 7.07 -2.30
C VAL A 31 7.45 5.99 -2.46
N ILE A 32 6.29 6.37 -2.98
CA ILE A 32 5.13 5.49 -3.08
C ILE A 32 4.68 5.41 -4.54
N SER A 33 4.60 4.20 -5.08
CA SER A 33 3.88 3.93 -6.33
C SER A 33 2.39 3.74 -6.01
N PRO A 34 1.46 4.57 -6.51
CA PRO A 34 0.04 4.42 -6.21
C PRO A 34 -0.57 3.18 -6.88
N CYS A 35 -1.52 2.51 -6.24
CA CYS A 35 -2.32 1.47 -6.89
C CYS A 35 -3.26 2.12 -7.92
N GLN A 36 -3.28 1.64 -9.17
CA GLN A 36 -4.19 2.15 -10.19
C GLN A 36 -5.63 1.68 -9.92
N SER A 37 -6.61 2.50 -10.31
CA SER A 37 -8.03 2.10 -10.32
C SER A 37 -8.64 1.74 -8.96
N THR A 38 -8.15 2.32 -7.86
CA THR A 38 -8.77 2.12 -6.53
C THR A 38 -10.10 2.88 -6.36
N HIS A 39 -10.45 3.80 -7.27
CA HIS A 39 -11.72 4.54 -7.34
C HIS A 39 -12.27 5.11 -6.01
N GLY A 40 -11.40 5.41 -5.04
CA GLY A 40 -11.82 5.91 -3.72
C GLY A 40 -12.44 4.86 -2.79
N LYS A 41 -12.38 3.58 -3.16
CA LYS A 41 -12.85 2.45 -2.34
C LYS A 41 -12.00 2.27 -1.08
N ASP A 42 -12.61 1.68 -0.06
CA ASP A 42 -11.96 1.35 1.21
C ASP A 42 -11.78 -0.17 1.33
N ALA A 43 -10.54 -0.62 1.41
CA ALA A 43 -10.17 -2.03 1.54
C ALA A 43 -10.58 -2.64 2.89
N ALA A 44 -10.99 -1.83 3.87
CA ALA A 44 -11.59 -2.28 5.12
C ALA A 44 -13.09 -2.57 5.00
N LEU A 45 -13.75 -2.05 3.95
CA LEU A 45 -15.21 -2.19 3.74
C LEU A 45 -15.56 -3.12 2.57
N GLU A 46 -14.69 -3.22 1.57
CA GLU A 46 -14.93 -4.04 0.38
C GLU A 46 -13.64 -4.62 -0.20
N LEU A 47 -13.76 -5.69 -0.99
CA LEU A 47 -12.65 -6.26 -1.74
C LEU A 47 -12.13 -5.25 -2.77
N MET A 48 -10.94 -4.72 -2.52
CA MET A 48 -10.27 -3.82 -3.46
C MET A 48 -9.32 -4.59 -4.37
N THR A 49 -9.49 -4.44 -5.69
CA THR A 49 -8.57 -4.97 -6.69
C THR A 49 -7.87 -3.87 -7.46
N HIS A 50 -6.63 -4.11 -7.86
CA HIS A 50 -5.91 -3.27 -8.81
C HIS A 50 -5.09 -4.11 -9.79
N ARG A 51 -4.85 -3.57 -10.98
CA ARG A 51 -4.11 -4.27 -12.06
C ARG A 51 -2.71 -3.75 -12.30
N GLY A 52 -2.40 -2.56 -11.78
CA GLY A 52 -1.13 -1.89 -12.04
C GLY A 52 -0.80 -0.86 -10.99
N MET A 53 0.38 -0.26 -11.17
CA MET A 53 0.93 0.79 -10.34
C MET A 53 1.07 2.07 -11.17
N GLY A 54 0.74 3.21 -10.56
CA GLY A 54 0.96 4.53 -11.14
C GLY A 54 2.42 4.98 -10.99
N PRO A 55 2.76 6.14 -11.56
CA PRO A 55 4.08 6.75 -11.37
C PRO A 55 4.33 7.04 -9.89
N ALA A 56 5.57 6.80 -9.45
CA ALA A 56 5.96 7.05 -8.06
C ALA A 56 5.80 8.52 -7.68
N VAL A 57 5.32 8.75 -6.47
CA VAL A 57 5.20 10.06 -5.83
C VAL A 57 6.03 10.10 -4.56
N VAL A 58 6.48 11.28 -4.16
CA VAL A 58 7.18 11.50 -2.89
C VAL A 58 6.24 12.22 -1.94
N VAL A 59 6.03 11.64 -0.77
CA VAL A 59 5.20 12.22 0.30
C VAL A 59 5.98 12.22 1.61
N ASP A 60 5.56 13.07 2.57
CA ASP A 60 6.06 12.94 3.93
C ASP A 60 5.63 11.58 4.50
N LEU A 61 6.54 10.84 5.15
CA LEU A 61 6.23 9.52 5.71
C LEU A 61 5.10 9.61 6.75
N GLN A 62 4.92 10.76 7.42
CA GLN A 62 3.82 11.00 8.36
C GLN A 62 2.44 10.98 7.69
N CYS A 63 2.36 11.11 6.36
CA CYS A 63 1.10 10.98 5.62
C CYS A 63 0.67 9.51 5.42
N VAL A 64 1.53 8.53 5.75
CA VAL A 64 1.17 7.11 5.69
C VAL A 64 0.41 6.72 6.95
N VAL A 65 -0.88 6.38 6.78
CA VAL A 65 -1.79 6.14 7.92
C VAL A 65 -1.89 4.68 8.35
N ALA A 66 -1.62 3.74 7.44
CA ALA A 66 -1.75 2.31 7.70
C ALA A 66 -0.93 1.47 6.72
N VAL A 67 -0.66 0.22 7.11
CA VAL A 67 -0.11 -0.82 6.23
C VAL A 67 -1.18 -1.87 6.02
N VAL A 68 -1.45 -2.21 4.76
CA VAL A 68 -2.39 -3.26 4.37
C VAL A 68 -1.65 -4.41 3.70
N GLY A 69 -2.21 -5.61 3.80
CA GLY A 69 -1.73 -6.75 3.05
C GLY A 69 -2.09 -6.63 1.57
N ARG A 70 -1.35 -7.33 0.70
CA ARG A 70 -1.77 -7.56 -0.68
C ARG A 70 -1.56 -9.01 -1.07
N LEU A 71 -2.46 -9.53 -1.90
CA LEU A 71 -2.41 -10.90 -2.39
C LEU A 71 -2.69 -10.90 -3.90
N GLN A 72 -1.93 -11.70 -4.64
CA GLN A 72 -2.23 -11.94 -6.05
C GLN A 72 -3.07 -13.21 -6.19
N THR A 73 -4.23 -13.10 -6.84
CA THR A 73 -5.08 -14.25 -7.20
C THR A 73 -5.80 -13.99 -8.53
N ARG A 74 -6.00 -15.06 -9.32
CA ARG A 74 -6.70 -15.02 -10.63
C ARG A 74 -6.21 -13.88 -11.55
N GLY A 75 -4.89 -13.63 -11.56
CA GLY A 75 -4.27 -12.59 -12.40
C GLY A 75 -4.48 -11.14 -11.92
N SER A 76 -4.95 -10.93 -10.69
CA SER A 76 -5.23 -9.60 -10.12
C SER A 76 -4.61 -9.43 -8.73
N TRP A 77 -4.24 -8.20 -8.37
CA TRP A 77 -3.83 -7.85 -7.02
C TRP A 77 -5.03 -7.42 -6.20
N ASN A 78 -5.13 -7.95 -4.98
CA ASN A 78 -6.18 -7.64 -4.02
C ASN A 78 -5.53 -7.01 -2.79
N LEU A 79 -6.13 -5.95 -2.24
CA LEU A 79 -5.72 -5.38 -0.96
C LEU A 79 -6.53 -6.00 0.18
N VAL A 80 -5.85 -6.27 1.29
CA VAL A 80 -6.44 -6.87 2.49
C VAL A 80 -6.14 -5.98 3.66
N ASP A 81 -7.14 -5.23 4.11
CA ASP A 81 -7.07 -4.46 5.34
C ASP A 81 -7.62 -5.28 6.51
N ARG A 82 -6.78 -5.55 7.50
CA ARG A 82 -7.16 -6.33 8.70
C ARG A 82 -7.50 -5.46 9.90
N THR A 83 -7.43 -4.13 9.77
CA THR A 83 -7.68 -3.22 10.88
C THR A 83 -9.13 -3.21 11.36
N GLY A 84 -10.09 -3.56 10.47
CA GLY A 84 -11.53 -3.63 10.77
C GLY A 84 -12.09 -5.02 11.14
N GLY A 85 -11.27 -6.07 11.19
CA GLY A 85 -11.66 -7.41 11.67
C GLY A 85 -12.56 -8.27 10.76
N LEU A 86 -13.02 -7.79 9.60
CA LEU A 86 -14.12 -8.43 8.85
C LEU A 86 -13.85 -8.86 7.40
N ILE A 87 -12.64 -8.70 6.85
CA ILE A 87 -12.39 -9.07 5.44
C ILE A 87 -11.27 -10.08 5.33
N TRP A 88 -11.65 -11.34 5.11
CA TRP A 88 -10.76 -12.44 4.73
C TRP A 88 -10.96 -12.75 3.25
N PRO A 89 -9.89 -12.83 2.44
CA PRO A 89 -10.00 -13.51 1.15
C PRO A 89 -10.22 -15.00 1.42
N GLU A 90 -11.43 -15.50 1.16
CA GLU A 90 -11.71 -16.94 1.21
C GLU A 90 -11.10 -17.62 -0.02
N PHE A 91 -10.31 -18.65 0.23
CA PHE A 91 -9.80 -19.54 -0.80
C PHE A 91 -10.84 -20.64 -1.02
N PHE A 92 -11.53 -20.62 -2.15
CA PHE A 92 -12.21 -21.81 -2.63
C PHE A 92 -11.15 -22.68 -3.29
N GLY A 93 -10.79 -23.80 -2.64
CA GLY A 93 -9.99 -24.82 -3.28
C GLY A 93 -10.75 -25.37 -4.48
N ASP A 94 -10.08 -25.55 -5.61
CA ASP A 94 -10.67 -26.25 -6.74
C ASP A 94 -10.90 -27.71 -6.30
N ASP A 95 -12.16 -28.14 -6.29
CA ASP A 95 -12.57 -29.52 -6.03
C ASP A 95 -12.13 -30.42 -7.21
N ASP A 96 -10.83 -30.69 -7.32
CA ASP A 96 -10.26 -31.71 -8.21
C ASP A 96 -9.85 -32.93 -7.37
N ASP A 97 -10.85 -33.69 -6.90
CA ASP A 97 -10.69 -35.09 -6.49
C ASP A 97 -12.03 -35.84 -6.67
N ALA A 98 -12.34 -36.16 -7.93
CA ALA A 98 -13.34 -37.19 -8.26
C ALA A 98 -12.66 -38.31 -9.07
N GLY A 99 -11.64 -38.92 -8.47
CA GLY A 99 -11.20 -40.26 -8.84
C GLY A 99 -11.99 -41.31 -8.05
N GLY A 100 -12.84 -42.08 -8.74
CA GLY A 100 -13.37 -43.33 -8.18
C GLY A 100 -14.75 -43.74 -8.68
N ASN A 101 -14.80 -44.47 -9.80
CA ASN A 101 -15.58 -45.70 -9.90
C ASN A 101 -14.93 -46.64 -10.93
#